data_AF-A0A0A9GE48-F1
#
_entry.id   AF-A0A0A9GE48-F1
#
_cell.length_a   1.000
_cell.length_b   1.000
_cell.length_c   1.000
_cell.angle_alpha   90.00
_cell.angle_beta   90.00
_cell.angle_gamma   90.00
#
_symmetry.space_group_name_H-M   'P 1'
#
loop_
_entity.id
_entity.type
_entity.pdbx_description
1 polymer ?
#
loop_
_entity_poly.entity_id
_entity_poly.type
_entity_poly.pdbx_seq_one_letter_code
_entity_poly.pdbx_strand_id
1 'polypeptide(L)'
;MYNIPGTVTGRESACAAMERRGQQPDGEEQAGKDGAGDPPPPPPFLEVTCRSSGKVRRFAAGTTARYALHAINRRREPGAPPALHVEAVRDDGEEPVSFGPSAPLADYGRGWRLQTVTAQDAPGIHETPHAVTKRGDAQPAEDSLGRETLRSTSVYVAKIVLAFVFIFLLGGLFTYLLEKLPDMFQLASAPESL
;
A
#
# COMPACT_ATOMS: atom_id res chain seq x y z
N MET A 1 65.52 -3.21 -27.98
CA MET A 1 64.85 -2.61 -29.15
C MET A 1 63.44 -3.21 -29.24
N TYR A 2 62.46 -2.47 -29.74
CA TYR A 2 61.01 -2.70 -29.53
C TYR A 2 60.36 -3.77 -30.43
N ASN A 3 59.36 -4.52 -29.92
CA ASN A 3 57.93 -4.56 -30.39
C ASN A 3 57.16 -5.90 -30.21
N ILE A 4 55.83 -5.78 -30.21
CA ILE A 4 54.69 -6.69 -29.90
C ILE A 4 53.47 -6.13 -30.69
N PRO A 5 52.35 -6.84 -31.05
CA PRO A 5 51.85 -8.20 -30.71
C PRO A 5 51.38 -9.10 -31.89
N GLY A 6 50.92 -10.33 -31.58
CA GLY A 6 49.75 -10.97 -32.24
C GLY A 6 50.06 -12.25 -33.06
N THR A 7 49.21 -13.28 -33.14
CA THR A 7 47.77 -13.47 -32.77
C THR A 7 47.45 -14.92 -32.35
N VAL A 8 46.23 -15.18 -31.86
CA VAL A 8 45.75 -16.47 -31.28
C VAL A 8 44.78 -17.22 -32.20
N THR A 9 44.97 -18.55 -32.36
CA THR A 9 43.98 -19.63 -32.61
C THR A 9 44.75 -20.96 -32.61
N GLY A 10 44.26 -22.15 -32.21
CA GLY A 10 42.97 -22.60 -31.67
C GLY A 10 42.90 -24.14 -31.86
N ARG A 11 42.82 -24.93 -30.77
CA ARG A 11 42.98 -26.41 -30.76
C ARG A 11 41.89 -27.11 -31.60
N GLU A 12 42.24 -28.01 -32.53
CA GLU A 12 42.43 -29.47 -32.33
C GLU A 12 41.28 -30.14 -31.53
N SER A 13 40.38 -30.89 -32.18
CA SER A 13 40.48 -32.33 -32.59
C SER A 13 39.91 -33.26 -31.50
N ALA A 14 39.22 -34.39 -31.74
CA ALA A 14 38.46 -35.02 -32.83
C ALA A 14 38.23 -36.51 -32.41
N CYS A 15 37.23 -37.20 -32.99
CA CYS A 15 36.95 -38.67 -32.83
C CYS A 15 36.54 -39.17 -31.42
N ALA A 16 35.80 -40.26 -31.23
CA ALA A 16 35.17 -41.27 -32.11
C ALA A 16 33.78 -41.64 -31.50
N ALA A 17 32.68 -41.86 -32.23
CA ALA A 17 32.37 -42.94 -33.19
C ALA A 17 32.38 -44.37 -32.59
N MET A 18 31.19 -44.91 -32.31
CA MET A 18 30.86 -46.36 -32.41
C MET A 18 29.35 -46.55 -32.66
N GLU A 19 29.00 -47.67 -33.31
CA GLU A 19 27.74 -47.89 -34.04
C GLU A 19 27.19 -49.32 -33.77
N ARG A 20 25.86 -49.52 -33.97
CA ARG A 20 25.07 -50.79 -34.08
C ARG A 20 24.48 -51.49 -32.83
N ARG A 21 23.15 -51.35 -32.72
CA ARG A 21 22.12 -52.38 -33.02
C ARG A 21 22.16 -53.71 -32.25
N GLY A 22 21.13 -53.97 -31.43
CA GLY A 22 20.74 -55.34 -31.04
C GLY A 22 19.57 -55.40 -30.05
N GLN A 23 18.63 -56.32 -30.33
CA GLN A 23 17.61 -56.91 -29.43
C GLN A 23 16.66 -56.03 -28.58
N GLN A 24 15.37 -56.15 -28.91
CA GLN A 24 14.29 -56.25 -27.91
C GLN A 24 13.75 -57.70 -27.96
N PRO A 25 13.51 -58.32 -26.80
CA PRO A 25 12.40 -59.26 -26.67
C PRO A 25 11.58 -59.04 -25.39
N ASP A 26 10.28 -58.89 -25.58
CA ASP A 26 9.18 -59.52 -24.86
C ASP A 26 9.32 -59.87 -23.35
N GLY A 27 8.44 -59.23 -22.57
CA GLY A 27 7.55 -59.98 -21.67
C GLY A 27 7.97 -60.26 -20.23
N GLU A 28 7.78 -59.27 -19.35
CA GLU A 28 7.39 -59.56 -17.96
C GLU A 28 6.17 -58.72 -17.56
N GLU A 29 5.00 -59.37 -17.58
CA GLU A 29 3.79 -58.86 -16.94
C GLU A 29 3.89 -59.14 -15.43
N GLN A 30 4.26 -58.12 -14.65
CA GLN A 30 4.03 -58.14 -13.20
C GLN A 30 2.87 -57.21 -12.85
N ALA A 31 1.68 -57.80 -12.76
CA ALA A 31 0.49 -57.13 -12.24
C ALA A 31 0.72 -56.72 -10.77
N GLY A 32 0.90 -55.42 -10.53
CA GLY A 32 1.35 -54.92 -9.23
C GLY A 32 0.83 -53.52 -8.90
N LYS A 33 -0.41 -53.45 -8.39
CA LYS A 33 -1.08 -52.28 -7.78
C LYS A 33 -1.17 -51.01 -8.64
N ASP A 34 -2.39 -50.68 -9.04
CA ASP A 34 -2.72 -49.37 -9.61
C ASP A 34 -2.16 -48.23 -8.74
N GLY A 35 -1.38 -47.36 -9.39
CA GLY A 35 -0.56 -46.38 -8.71
C GLY A 35 -1.40 -45.30 -8.01
N ALA A 36 -1.33 -45.27 -6.68
CA ALA A 36 -1.51 -44.04 -5.93
C ALA A 36 -0.32 -43.11 -6.25
N GLY A 37 -0.43 -42.39 -7.37
CA GLY A 37 0.52 -41.32 -7.69
C GLY A 37 0.54 -40.29 -6.57
N ASP A 38 1.72 -39.77 -6.23
CA ASP A 38 1.86 -38.78 -5.16
C ASP A 38 0.89 -37.61 -5.36
N PRO A 39 0.22 -37.13 -4.30
CA PRO A 39 -0.69 -36.00 -4.42
C PRO A 39 0.07 -34.77 -4.96
N PRO A 40 -0.57 -33.96 -5.82
CA PRO A 40 0.08 -32.78 -6.38
C PRO A 40 0.55 -31.84 -5.25
N PRO A 41 1.72 -31.19 -5.40
CA PRO A 41 2.27 -30.33 -4.37
C PRO A 41 1.27 -29.22 -3.99
N PRO A 42 1.21 -28.83 -2.71
CA PRO A 42 0.26 -27.83 -2.24
C PRO A 42 0.46 -26.49 -2.98
N PRO A 43 -0.63 -25.73 -3.26
CA PRO A 43 -0.52 -24.45 -3.93
C PRO A 43 0.41 -23.47 -3.18
N PRO A 44 1.19 -22.65 -3.89
CA PRO A 44 2.10 -21.69 -3.26
C PRO A 44 1.32 -20.64 -2.46
N PHE A 45 1.84 -20.35 -1.26
CA PHE A 45 1.32 -19.33 -0.37
C PHE A 45 2.43 -18.34 0.01
N LEU A 46 2.02 -17.12 0.34
CA LEU A 46 2.87 -16.02 0.79
C LEU A 46 2.64 -15.79 2.28
N GLU A 47 3.72 -15.60 3.05
CA GLU A 47 3.66 -15.32 4.48
C GLU A 47 3.88 -13.84 4.76
N VAL A 48 2.90 -13.19 5.40
CA VAL A 48 2.99 -11.79 5.85
C VAL A 48 3.09 -11.76 7.37
N THR A 49 4.14 -11.13 7.89
CA THR A 49 4.34 -10.90 9.33
C THR A 49 3.58 -9.66 9.79
N CYS A 50 2.63 -9.80 10.73
CA CYS A 50 1.94 -8.67 11.34
C CYS A 50 2.81 -8.01 12.42
N ARG A 51 3.52 -6.93 12.09
CA ARG A 51 4.50 -6.25 12.96
C ARG A 51 3.96 -5.90 14.35
N SER A 52 2.71 -5.42 14.45
CA SER A 52 2.06 -5.09 15.75
C SER A 52 1.73 -6.29 16.66
N SER A 53 1.80 -7.53 16.16
CA SER A 53 1.47 -8.73 16.95
C SER A 53 2.48 -9.88 16.83
N GLY A 54 3.52 -9.73 16.01
CA GLY A 54 4.45 -10.80 15.63
C GLY A 54 3.85 -11.96 14.82
N LYS A 55 2.52 -12.02 14.66
CA LYS A 55 1.83 -13.18 14.05
C LYS A 55 2.01 -13.22 12.54
N VAL A 56 2.51 -14.35 12.04
CA VAL A 56 2.60 -14.64 10.60
C VAL A 56 1.24 -15.13 10.07
N ARG A 57 0.86 -14.71 8.86
CA ARG A 57 -0.36 -15.15 8.18
C ARG A 57 -0.08 -15.54 6.74
N ARG A 58 -0.73 -16.62 6.30
CA ARG A 58 -0.59 -17.19 4.95
C ARG A 58 -1.70 -16.67 4.03
N PHE A 59 -1.31 -16.28 2.82
CA PHE A 59 -2.19 -15.83 1.75
C PHE A 59 -1.91 -16.61 0.47
N ALA A 60 -2.93 -16.86 -0.36
CA ALA A 60 -2.72 -17.48 -1.66
C ALA A 60 -1.96 -16.52 -2.60
N ALA A 61 -1.16 -17.08 -3.51
CA ALA A 61 -0.54 -16.30 -4.58
C ALA A 61 -1.58 -15.46 -5.35
N GLY A 62 -1.22 -14.22 -5.73
CA GLY A 62 -2.13 -13.28 -6.38
C GLY A 62 -3.10 -12.52 -5.44
N THR A 63 -3.08 -12.80 -4.13
CA THR A 63 -3.84 -11.99 -3.15
C THR A 63 -3.42 -10.52 -3.21
N THR A 64 -4.37 -9.59 -3.30
CA THR A 64 -4.05 -8.15 -3.27
C THR A 64 -3.66 -7.65 -1.89
N ALA A 65 -2.76 -6.67 -1.82
CA ALA A 65 -2.33 -6.04 -0.57
C ALA A 65 -3.52 -5.49 0.23
N ARG A 66 -4.54 -4.90 -0.42
CA ARG A 66 -5.79 -4.46 0.22
C ARG A 66 -6.51 -5.61 0.93
N TYR A 67 -6.67 -6.78 0.29
CA TYR A 67 -7.35 -7.91 0.92
C TYR A 67 -6.53 -8.48 2.08
N ALA A 68 -5.21 -8.63 1.90
CA ALA A 68 -4.33 -9.08 2.96
C ALA A 68 -4.38 -8.16 4.18
N LEU A 69 -4.33 -6.84 3.97
CA LEU A 69 -4.42 -5.82 5.02
C LEU A 69 -5.79 -5.86 5.75
N HIS A 70 -6.89 -5.99 5.00
CA HIS A 70 -8.23 -6.16 5.58
C HIS A 70 -8.31 -7.41 6.47
N ALA A 71 -7.85 -8.56 5.97
CA ALA A 71 -7.82 -9.81 6.71
C ALA A 71 -6.93 -9.72 7.97
N ILE A 72 -5.79 -9.02 7.88
CA ILE A 72 -4.90 -8.74 9.00
C ILE A 72 -5.63 -7.93 10.07
N ASN A 73 -6.11 -6.74 9.70
CA ASN A 73 -6.75 -5.80 10.62
C ASN A 73 -8.04 -6.34 11.25
N ARG A 74 -8.77 -7.24 10.59
CA ARG A 74 -9.98 -7.89 11.12
C ARG A 74 -9.72 -8.92 12.23
N ARG A 75 -8.49 -9.43 12.37
CA ARG A 75 -8.10 -10.36 13.47
C ARG A 75 -6.96 -9.81 14.33
N ARG A 76 -6.84 -8.49 14.46
CA ARG A 76 -5.90 -7.88 15.41
C ARG A 76 -6.40 -8.06 16.84
N GLU A 77 -5.49 -8.05 17.80
CA GLU A 77 -5.85 -8.08 19.22
C GLU A 77 -6.40 -6.71 19.65
N PRO A 78 -7.32 -6.66 20.64
CA PRO A 78 -7.81 -5.40 21.19
C PRO A 78 -6.64 -4.54 21.69
N GLY A 79 -6.57 -3.28 21.23
CA GLY A 79 -5.49 -2.35 21.57
C GLY A 79 -4.25 -2.39 20.68
N ALA A 80 -4.06 -3.42 19.84
CA ALA A 80 -2.96 -3.43 18.87
C ALA A 80 -3.19 -2.38 17.76
N PRO A 81 -2.17 -1.61 17.35
CA PRO A 81 -2.33 -0.62 16.28
C PRO A 81 -2.65 -1.30 14.94
N PRO A 82 -3.51 -0.69 14.10
CA PRO A 82 -3.82 -1.22 12.79
C PRO A 82 -2.60 -1.16 11.87
N ALA A 83 -2.48 -2.17 11.00
CA ALA A 83 -1.56 -2.15 9.88
C ALA A 83 -2.04 -1.13 8.83
N LEU A 84 -1.11 -0.31 8.32
CA LEU A 84 -1.35 0.73 7.32
C LEU A 84 -1.17 0.21 5.88
N HIS A 85 -0.12 -0.57 5.64
CA HIS A 85 0.17 -1.21 4.37
C HIS A 85 1.03 -2.46 4.58
N VAL A 86 1.30 -3.19 3.49
CA VAL A 86 2.26 -4.30 3.44
C VAL A 86 3.49 -3.84 2.68
N GLU A 87 4.67 -4.24 3.14
CA GLU A 87 5.97 -3.99 2.53
C GLU A 87 6.76 -5.31 2.44
N ALA A 88 7.67 -5.41 1.48
CA ALA A 88 8.75 -6.40 1.48
C ALA A 88 10.01 -5.74 2.06
N VAL A 89 10.52 -6.26 3.16
CA VAL A 89 11.77 -5.80 3.79
C VAL A 89 12.86 -6.83 3.55
N ARG A 90 14.11 -6.36 3.32
CA ARG A 90 15.28 -7.24 3.25
C ARG A 90 16.04 -7.27 4.57
N ASP A 91 16.53 -8.45 4.95
CA ASP A 91 17.15 -8.70 6.25
C ASP A 91 18.47 -7.92 6.49
N ASP A 92 19.09 -7.37 5.43
CA ASP A 92 20.30 -6.53 5.48
C ASP A 92 20.01 -5.03 5.59
N GLY A 93 18.73 -4.63 5.61
CA GLY A 93 18.31 -3.23 5.79
C GLY A 93 18.25 -2.39 4.51
N GLU A 94 18.15 -2.99 3.33
CA GLU A 94 17.76 -2.24 2.12
C GLU A 94 16.34 -1.65 2.22
N GLU A 95 16.12 -0.56 1.49
CA GLU A 95 14.86 0.16 1.36
C GLU A 95 13.67 -0.80 1.09
N PRO A 96 12.61 -0.77 1.93
CA PRO A 96 11.45 -1.64 1.77
C PRO A 96 10.64 -1.38 0.49
N VAL A 97 10.18 -2.46 -0.16
CA VAL A 97 9.26 -2.34 -1.30
C VAL A 97 7.82 -2.29 -0.80
N SER A 98 7.23 -1.09 -0.83
CA SER A 98 5.83 -0.85 -0.43
C SER A 98 4.82 -1.35 -1.48
N PHE A 99 3.80 -2.11 -1.04
CA PHE A 99 2.73 -2.58 -1.94
C PHE A 99 1.55 -1.61 -1.97
N GLY A 100 1.22 -1.11 -3.16
CA GLY A 100 -0.02 -0.34 -3.39
C GLY A 100 -1.29 -1.21 -3.18
N PRO A 101 -2.45 -0.63 -2.84
CA PRO A 101 -3.64 -1.41 -2.43
C PRO A 101 -4.12 -2.46 -3.45
N SER A 102 -4.00 -2.15 -4.75
CA SER A 102 -4.40 -3.05 -5.84
C SER A 102 -3.28 -4.00 -6.29
N ALA A 103 -2.05 -3.84 -5.80
CA ALA A 103 -0.94 -4.72 -6.17
C ALA A 103 -1.15 -6.12 -5.58
N PRO A 104 -0.87 -7.19 -6.34
CA PRO A 104 -0.75 -8.53 -5.78
C PRO A 104 0.47 -8.58 -4.85
N LEU A 105 0.37 -9.33 -3.76
CA LEU A 105 1.54 -9.70 -2.97
C LEU A 105 2.48 -10.57 -3.83
N ALA A 106 3.78 -10.34 -3.69
CA ALA A 106 4.84 -11.02 -4.42
C ALA A 106 5.93 -11.49 -3.46
N ASP A 107 6.54 -12.63 -3.75
CA ASP A 107 7.77 -13.07 -3.11
C ASP A 107 8.97 -12.47 -3.87
N TYR A 108 9.88 -11.83 -3.15
CA TYR A 108 11.14 -11.28 -3.69
C TYR A 108 12.31 -12.25 -3.51
N GLY A 109 12.09 -13.43 -2.91
CA GLY A 109 13.06 -14.50 -2.75
C GLY A 109 13.89 -14.38 -1.46
N ARG A 110 15.03 -15.07 -1.44
CA ARG A 110 15.85 -15.21 -0.21
C ARG A 110 16.28 -13.86 0.35
N GLY A 111 16.16 -13.73 1.67
CA GLY A 111 16.49 -12.53 2.44
C GLY A 111 15.39 -11.47 2.46
N TRP A 112 14.30 -11.65 1.70
CA TRP A 112 13.13 -10.80 1.75
C TRP A 112 12.02 -11.42 2.58
N ARG A 113 11.26 -10.56 3.28
CA ARG A 113 10.07 -10.97 4.03
C ARG A 113 8.95 -9.94 3.86
N LEU A 114 7.72 -10.43 3.69
CA LEU A 114 6.55 -9.55 3.73
C LEU A 114 6.20 -9.23 5.18
N GLN A 115 6.00 -7.96 5.49
CA GLN A 115 5.52 -7.49 6.78
C GLN A 115 4.55 -6.34 6.65
N THR A 116 3.82 -6.05 7.73
CA THR A 116 2.95 -4.87 7.80
C THR A 116 3.63 -3.69 8.48
N VAL A 117 3.46 -2.48 7.93
CA VAL A 117 3.83 -1.24 8.61
C VAL A 117 2.68 -0.78 9.51
N THR A 118 2.98 -0.21 10.68
CA THR A 118 1.99 0.44 11.55
C THR A 118 2.25 1.95 11.65
N ALA A 119 1.32 2.71 12.20
CA ALA A 119 1.48 4.16 12.39
C ALA A 119 2.65 4.56 13.31
N GLN A 120 3.17 3.64 14.12
CA GLN A 120 4.36 3.87 14.95
C GLN A 120 5.67 3.68 14.17
N ASP A 121 5.62 2.98 13.04
CA ASP A 121 6.77 2.64 12.19
C ASP A 121 6.89 3.55 10.97
N ALA A 122 5.82 4.25 10.60
CA ALA A 122 5.79 5.16 9.46
C ALA A 122 6.62 6.43 9.75
N PRO A 123 7.58 6.81 8.90
CA PRO A 123 8.42 7.98 9.13
C PRO A 123 7.66 9.30 8.98
N GLY A 124 7.06 9.74 10.11
CA GLY A 124 6.75 11.12 10.44
C GLY A 124 5.50 11.75 9.83
N ILE A 125 4.49 12.04 10.67
CA ILE A 125 3.90 13.38 10.82
C ILE A 125 3.55 13.57 12.31
N HIS A 126 4.10 14.62 12.92
CA HIS A 126 3.92 15.12 14.29
C HIS A 126 4.48 14.32 15.49
N GLU A 127 5.57 14.86 16.04
CA GLU A 127 5.68 15.01 17.49
C GLU A 127 4.53 15.88 18.03
N THR A 128 3.87 15.43 19.09
CA THR A 128 3.29 16.31 20.12
C THR A 128 3.44 15.65 21.49
N PRO A 129 4.28 16.19 22.40
CA PRO A 129 4.42 15.62 23.73
C PRO A 129 3.31 16.13 24.65
N HIS A 130 2.18 15.40 24.76
CA HIS A 130 1.16 15.76 25.75
C HIS A 130 0.57 14.59 26.55
N ALA A 131 0.81 14.72 27.86
CA ALA A 131 -0.08 14.35 28.96
C ALA A 131 -0.41 12.87 29.17
N VAL A 132 0.28 12.32 30.17
CA VAL A 132 -0.34 11.43 31.16
C VAL A 132 -1.65 12.06 31.66
N THR A 133 -2.79 11.50 31.28
CA THR A 133 -4.03 11.59 32.05
C THR A 133 -4.65 10.22 32.26
N LYS A 134 -5.19 10.06 33.46
CA LYS A 134 -5.47 8.79 34.12
C LYS A 134 -6.95 8.45 34.02
N ARG A 135 -7.24 7.25 33.48
CA ARG A 135 -8.42 6.39 33.76
C ARG A 135 -9.81 6.91 33.33
N GLY A 136 -10.53 6.02 32.63
CA GLY A 136 -12.00 5.95 32.65
C GLY A 136 -12.71 6.49 31.42
N ASP A 137 -12.91 5.65 30.39
CA ASP A 137 -14.18 4.92 30.26
C ASP A 137 -14.14 3.93 29.08
N ALA A 138 -14.97 2.89 29.14
CA ALA A 138 -15.07 1.87 28.10
C ALA A 138 -16.03 2.32 26.98
N GLN A 139 -15.52 2.49 25.77
CA GLN A 139 -16.33 2.64 24.54
C GLN A 139 -15.75 1.77 23.40
N PRO A 140 -16.58 1.28 22.46
CA PRO A 140 -16.19 0.23 21.52
C PRO A 140 -15.37 0.74 20.34
N ALA A 141 -14.40 -0.07 19.90
CA ALA A 141 -13.46 0.29 18.85
C ALA A 141 -14.00 0.05 17.42
N GLU A 142 -15.11 0.71 17.05
CA GLU A 142 -15.78 0.55 15.74
C GLU A 142 -15.89 1.84 14.88
N ASP A 143 -15.43 3.00 15.36
CA ASP A 143 -15.76 4.31 14.72
C ASP A 143 -14.56 5.16 14.22
N SER A 144 -13.31 4.69 14.34
CA SER A 144 -12.14 5.51 13.98
C SER A 144 -12.09 5.93 12.50
N LEU A 145 -12.35 4.98 11.58
CA LEU A 145 -12.30 5.23 10.13
C LEU A 145 -13.45 6.14 9.65
N GLY A 146 -14.63 5.97 10.26
CA GLY A 146 -15.79 6.84 10.04
C GLY A 146 -15.48 8.27 10.52
N ARG A 147 -14.96 8.42 11.74
CA ARG A 147 -14.67 9.72 12.35
C ARG A 147 -13.55 10.50 11.64
N GLU A 148 -12.55 9.84 11.04
CA GLU A 148 -11.53 10.51 10.21
C GLU A 148 -12.09 10.99 8.87
N THR A 149 -12.88 10.14 8.21
CA THR A 149 -13.56 10.50 6.95
C THR A 149 -14.55 11.64 7.16
N LEU A 150 -15.36 11.58 8.22
CA LEU A 150 -16.33 12.61 8.60
C LEU A 150 -15.66 13.91 9.07
N ARG A 151 -14.51 13.87 9.75
CA ARG A 151 -13.73 15.08 10.07
C ARG A 151 -13.23 15.74 8.81
N SER A 152 -12.70 14.97 7.86
CA SER A 152 -12.21 15.47 6.59
C SER A 152 -13.33 16.15 5.79
N THR A 153 -14.47 15.46 5.58
CA THR A 153 -15.62 16.05 4.87
C THR A 153 -16.25 17.22 5.63
N SER A 154 -16.33 17.16 6.96
CA SER A 154 -16.85 18.27 7.79
C SER A 154 -15.99 19.54 7.65
N VAL A 155 -14.66 19.43 7.60
CA VAL A 155 -13.77 20.58 7.34
C VAL A 155 -14.02 21.17 5.96
N TYR A 156 -14.20 20.36 4.91
CA TYR A 156 -14.54 20.87 3.58
C TYR A 156 -15.93 21.53 3.54
N VAL A 157 -16.95 20.91 4.13
CA VAL A 157 -18.31 21.47 4.19
C VAL A 157 -18.33 22.78 4.99
N ALA A 158 -17.64 22.85 6.13
CA ALA A 158 -17.53 24.08 6.92
C ALA A 158 -16.83 25.21 6.13
N LYS A 159 -15.78 24.91 5.38
CA LYS A 159 -15.10 25.89 4.50
C LYS A 159 -16.02 26.38 3.37
N ILE A 160 -16.84 25.49 2.78
CA ILE A 160 -17.82 25.85 1.76
C ILE A 160 -18.93 26.75 2.35
N VAL A 161 -19.50 26.40 3.50
CA VAL A 161 -20.52 27.20 4.19
C VAL A 161 -19.97 28.58 4.57
N LEU A 162 -18.74 28.65 5.10
CA LEU A 162 -18.09 29.92 5.43
C LEU A 162 -17.86 30.80 4.19
N ALA A 163 -17.46 30.20 3.06
CA ALA A 163 -17.33 30.91 1.80
C ALA A 163 -18.68 31.47 1.31
N PHE A 164 -19.76 30.69 1.40
CA PHE A 164 -21.11 31.19 1.08
C PHE A 164 -21.52 32.36 1.98
N VAL A 165 -21.33 32.27 3.30
CA VAL A 165 -21.62 33.39 4.23
C VAL A 165 -20.84 34.64 3.83
N PHE A 166 -19.55 34.52 3.50
CA PHE A 166 -18.74 35.65 3.05
C PHE A 166 -19.23 36.23 1.71
N ILE A 167 -19.61 35.39 0.75
CA ILE A 167 -20.17 35.82 -0.54
C ILE A 167 -21.51 36.53 -0.35
N PHE A 168 -22.39 36.04 0.52
CA PHE A 168 -23.68 36.70 0.81
C PHE A 168 -23.50 38.03 1.55
N LEU A 169 -22.57 38.11 2.52
CA LEU A 169 -22.26 39.36 3.20
C LEU A 169 -21.65 40.39 2.25
N LEU A 170 -20.64 40.00 1.46
CA LEU A 170 -19.95 40.91 0.54
C LEU A 170 -20.85 41.30 -0.64
N GLY A 171 -21.57 40.35 -1.23
CA GLY A 171 -22.51 40.60 -2.33
C GLY A 171 -23.73 41.40 -1.88
N GLY A 172 -24.27 41.12 -0.69
CA GLY A 172 -25.36 41.88 -0.09
C GLY A 172 -24.95 43.31 0.25
N LEU A 173 -23.79 43.50 0.90
CA LEU A 173 -23.23 44.82 1.18
C LEU A 173 -22.91 45.60 -0.11
N PHE A 174 -22.35 44.93 -1.12
CA PHE A 174 -22.10 45.54 -2.43
C PHE A 174 -23.40 45.96 -3.13
N THR A 175 -24.43 45.11 -3.11
CA THR A 175 -25.76 45.45 -3.65
C THR A 175 -26.39 46.63 -2.90
N TYR A 176 -26.30 46.65 -1.57
CA TYR A 176 -26.77 47.75 -0.75
C TYR A 176 -26.02 49.06 -1.06
N LEU A 177 -24.71 49.01 -1.27
CA LEU A 177 -23.93 50.17 -1.71
C LEU A 177 -24.36 50.63 -3.10
N LEU A 178 -24.60 49.72 -4.05
CA LEU A 178 -25.13 50.07 -5.38
C LEU A 178 -26.51 50.71 -5.30
N GLU A 179 -27.38 50.25 -4.40
CA GLU A 179 -28.71 50.84 -4.15
C GLU A 179 -28.62 52.24 -3.53
N LYS A 180 -27.59 52.50 -2.71
CA LYS A 180 -27.39 53.79 -2.02
C LYS A 180 -26.51 54.79 -2.77
N LEU A 181 -25.78 54.36 -3.80
CA LEU A 181 -25.00 55.26 -4.68
C LEU A 181 -25.87 56.37 -5.32
N PRO A 182 -27.05 56.09 -5.92
CA PRO A 182 -27.92 57.14 -6.48
C PRO A 182 -28.32 58.21 -5.44
N ASP A 183 -28.71 57.78 -4.24
CA ASP A 183 -29.11 58.68 -3.15
C ASP A 183 -27.95 59.59 -2.71
N MET A 184 -26.74 59.05 -2.60
CA MET A 184 -25.54 59.81 -2.22
C MET A 184 -25.13 60.84 -3.29
N PHE A 185 -25.27 60.52 -4.58
CA PHE A 185 -25.02 61.49 -5.65
C PHE A 185 -26.05 62.64 -5.63
N GLN A 186 -27.32 62.36 -5.31
CA GLN A 186 -28.35 63.39 -5.20
C GLN A 186 -28.13 64.32 -4.00
N LEU A 187 -27.68 63.78 -2.85
CA LEU A 187 -27.37 64.61 -1.67
C LEU A 187 -26.17 65.53 -1.91
N ALA A 188 -25.20 65.11 -2.73
CA ALA A 188 -24.08 65.94 -3.16
C ALA A 188 -24.45 66.97 -4.26
N SER A 189 -25.60 66.81 -4.92
CA SER A 189 -26.06 67.66 -6.03
C SER A 189 -27.23 68.57 -5.66
N ALA A 190 -27.50 68.77 -4.36
CA ALA A 190 -28.41 69.80 -3.89
C ALA A 190 -27.63 71.13 -3.71
N PRO A 191 -27.65 72.07 -4.68
CA PRO A 191 -27.14 73.41 -4.41
C PRO A 191 -28.01 74.06 -3.33
N GLU A 192 -27.38 74.79 -2.41
CA GLU A 192 -28.09 75.77 -1.59
C GLU A 192 -28.78 76.79 -2.52
N SER A 193 -30.09 76.65 -2.67
CA SER A 193 -30.93 77.69 -3.27
C SER A 193 -31.22 78.75 -2.22
N LEU A 194 -30.68 79.94 -2.46
CA LEU A 194 -31.00 81.23 -1.81
C LEU A 194 -32.51 81.46 -1.60
#